data_AF-C3Y1U4-F1
#
_entry.id   AF-C3Y1U4-F1
#
_cell.length_a   1.000
_cell.length_b   1.000
_cell.length_c   1.000
_cell.angle_alpha   90.00
_cell.angle_beta   90.00
_cell.angle_gamma   90.00
#
_symmetry.space_group_name_H-M   'P 1'
#
loop_
_entity.id
_entity.type
_entity.pdbx_description
1 polymer ?
#
loop_
_entity_poly.entity_id
_entity_poly.type
_entity_poly.pdbx_seq_one_letter_code
_entity_poly.pdbx_strand_id
1 'polypeptide(L)' 'GMLPEECLVEPSLRQECGWGGITQHQCRQRGCCFDSSVPTMKWCFHKKGVS' A
#
# COMPACT_ATOMS: atom_id res chain seq x y z
N GLY A 1 -15.68 1.58 -2.41
CA GLY A 1 -14.63 2.38 -1.76
C GLY A 1 -13.70 1.45 -1.02
N MET A 2 -12.41 1.76 -0.89
CA MET A 2 -11.46 0.94 -0.11
C MET A 2 -11.91 0.88 1.36
N LEU A 3 -12.15 -0.32 1.87
CA LEU A 3 -12.39 -0.54 3.29
C LEU A 3 -11.05 -0.45 4.04
N PRO A 4 -11.03 0.12 5.25
CA PRO A 4 -9.80 0.29 6.03
C PRO A 4 -9.11 -1.04 6.37
N GLU A 5 -9.89 -2.12 6.55
CA GLU A 5 -9.36 -3.46 6.80
C GLU A 5 -8.59 -4.06 5.62
N GLU A 6 -8.88 -3.65 4.37
CA GLU A 6 -8.17 -4.13 3.18
C GLU A 6 -6.69 -3.69 3.19
N CYS A 7 -6.34 -2.62 3.93
CA CYS A 7 -4.97 -2.11 4.02
C CYS A 7 -4.16 -2.65 5.20
N LEU A 8 -4.73 -3.53 6.03
CA LEU A 8 -4.06 -4.12 7.19
C LEU A 8 -3.12 -5.28 6.76
N VAL A 9 -2.08 -4.96 5.98
CA VAL A 9 -1.07 -5.92 5.49
C VAL A 9 0.22 -5.76 6.29
N GLU A 10 0.74 -6.87 6.83
CA GLU A 10 2.02 -6.88 7.55
C GLU A 10 3.13 -6.32 6.64
N PRO A 11 3.99 -5.40 7.11
CA PRO A 11 5.00 -4.73 6.28
C PRO A 11 5.89 -5.67 5.45
N SER A 12 6.27 -6.81 6.04
CA SER A 12 7.05 -7.88 5.42
C SER A 12 6.33 -8.59 4.27
N LEU A 13 5.00 -8.65 4.31
CA LEU A 13 4.14 -9.33 3.34
C LEU A 13 3.58 -8.39 2.27
N ARG A 14 3.86 -7.09 2.36
CA ARG A 14 3.41 -6.09 1.38
C ARG A 14 3.98 -6.40 0.00
N GLN A 15 3.10 -6.51 -0.99
CA GLN A 15 3.48 -6.55 -2.40
C GLN A 15 3.47 -5.14 -2.97
N GLU A 16 4.52 -4.77 -3.71
CA GLU A 16 4.68 -3.42 -4.24
C GLU A 16 3.60 -3.11 -5.27
N CYS A 17 2.93 -1.98 -5.12
CA CYS A 17 1.95 -1.48 -6.10
C CYS A 17 2.41 -0.17 -6.76
N GLY A 18 3.52 0.42 -6.30
CA GLY A 18 4.04 1.70 -6.79
C GLY A 18 5.55 1.64 -7.03
N TRP A 19 6.24 2.73 -6.68
CA TRP A 19 7.69 2.84 -6.77
C TRP A 19 8.23 3.62 -5.56
N GLY A 20 9.55 3.60 -5.37
CA GLY A 20 10.21 4.37 -4.30
C GLY A 20 9.93 5.87 -4.40
N GLY A 21 9.57 6.50 -3.28
CA GLY A 21 9.25 7.93 -3.22
C GLY A 21 7.86 8.31 -3.77
N ILE A 22 7.01 7.34 -4.13
CA ILE A 22 5.63 7.60 -4.53
C ILE A 22 4.86 8.33 -3.42
N THR A 23 4.03 9.30 -3.80
CA THR A 23 3.19 10.04 -2.84
C THR A 23 1.97 9.21 -2.41
N GLN A 24 1.42 9.52 -1.24
CA GLN A 24 0.16 8.92 -0.78
C GLN A 24 -0.97 9.08 -1.80
N HIS A 25 -1.09 10.26 -2.42
CA HIS A 25 -2.12 10.56 -3.40
C HIS A 25 -1.99 9.68 -4.65
N GLN A 26 -0.78 9.60 -5.23
CA GLN A 26 -0.50 8.75 -6.39
C GLN A 26 -0.77 7.27 -6.10
N CYS A 27 -0.37 6.78 -4.91
CA CYS A 27 -0.63 5.40 -4.53
C CYS A 27 -2.14 5.08 -4.42
N ARG A 28 -2.91 5.97 -3.78
CA ARG A 28 -4.37 5.79 -3.63
C ARG A 28 -5.10 5.90 -4.98
N GLN A 29 -4.64 6.76 -5.89
CA GLN A 29 -5.17 6.86 -7.25
C GLN A 29 -4.98 5.57 -8.05
N ARG A 30 -3.93 4.79 -7.75
CA ARG A 30 -3.71 3.44 -8.31
C ARG A 30 -4.60 2.37 -7.68
N GLY A 31 -5.47 2.74 -6.73
CA GLY A 31 -6.35 1.80 -6.04
C GLY A 31 -5.64 0.98 -4.95
N CYS A 32 -4.49 1.44 -4.47
CA CYS A 32 -3.64 0.73 -3.51
C CYS A 32 -3.55 1.42 -2.15
N CYS A 33 -2.99 0.68 -1.20
CA CYS A 33 -2.80 1.12 0.17
C CYS A 33 -1.47 1.85 0.33
N PHE A 34 -1.47 2.89 1.17
CA PHE A 34 -0.28 3.66 1.49
C PHE A 34 -0.01 3.67 2.99
N ASP A 35 1.18 3.25 3.40
CA ASP A 35 1.68 3.32 4.78
C ASP A 35 3.18 3.58 4.78
N SER A 36 3.58 4.77 5.25
CA SER A 36 4.98 5.17 5.42
C SER A 36 5.46 5.11 6.87
N SER A 37 4.71 4.41 7.74
CA SER A 37 5.04 4.31 9.17
C SER A 37 6.25 3.42 9.43
N VAL A 38 6.55 2.51 8.49
CA VAL A 38 7.70 1.61 8.55
C VAL A 38 8.78 2.06 7.54
N PRO A 39 9.96 2.50 8.02
CA PRO A 39 11.10 2.84 7.16
C PRO A 39 11.53 1.65 6.31
N THR A 40 12.18 1.93 5.17
CA THR A 40 12.77 0.94 4.23
C THR A 40 11.83 -0.12 3.65
N MET A 41 10.53 -0.06 3.97
CA MET A 41 9.49 -0.95 3.45
C MET A 41 8.74 -0.34 2.26
N LYS A 42 7.95 -1.18 1.58
CA LYS A 42 7.06 -0.78 0.49
C LYS A 42 5.94 0.07 1.05
N TRP A 43 5.99 1.37 0.80
CA TRP A 43 4.97 2.30 1.27
C TRP A 43 3.69 2.21 0.46
N CYS A 44 3.78 1.95 -0.85
CA CYS A 44 2.62 1.70 -1.69
C CYS A 44 2.49 0.21 -2.00
N PHE A 45 1.40 -0.41 -1.53
CA PHE A 45 1.23 -1.85 -1.59
C PHE A 45 -0.20 -2.26 -1.93
N HIS A 46 -0.32 -3.48 -2.47
CA HIS A 46 -1.62 -4.06 -2.79
C HIS A 46 -2.43 -4.33 -1.51
N LYS A 47 -3.73 -4.03 -1.59
CA LYS A 47 -4.71 -4.34 -0.55
C LYS A 47 -4.99 -5.85 -0.47
N LYS A 48 -5.43 -6.35 0.68
CA LYS A 48 -5.89 -7.74 0.81
C LYS A 48 -7.10 -7.98 -0.10
N GLY A 49 -7.05 -9.02 -0.92
CA GLY A 49 -8.20 -9.41 -1.76
C GLY A 49 -8.12 -9.00 -3.24
N VAL A 50 -6.93 -8.82 -3.82
CA VAL A 50 -6.78 -9.04 -5.27
C VAL A 50 -6.60 -10.54 -5.48
N SER A 51 -7.73 -11.24 -5.64
CA SER A 51 -7.86 -12.49 -6.38
C SER A 51 -8.44 -12.16 -7.76
#